data_AF-A0A5M3Z9W4-F1
#
_entry.id   AF-A0A5M3Z9W4-F1
#
_cell.length_a   1.000
_cell.length_b   1.000
_cell.length_c   1.000
_cell.angle_alpha   90.00
_cell.angle_beta   90.00
_cell.angle_gamma   90.00
#
_symmetry.space_group_name_H-M   'P 1'
#
loop_
_entity.id
_entity.type
_entity.pdbx_description
1 polymer ?
#
loop_
_entity_poly.entity_id
_entity_poly.type
_entity_poly.pdbx_seq_one_letter_code
_entity_poly.pdbx_strand_id
1 'polypeptide(L)'
;MSGELNLQADVGQLTLQGLNAFSTLLATLTADDVNPMAMIQMENLGAAFPTSGKYAAQVPDMLQRCNSSRLNRLGLVVGWRRGDAAALMAKSAGGQAIALLATALRSLCKSGDVLLGLTQRLLPASLRVASGSQLGEVATLLSAKLAPLGFGNLLAQQVSRIYDAYKQLQKPMPADLIEVMTTESVVDLLCALSRALREEDILVRISGTQAMGYIAALVTFMFPQDCQVTIDSNIISSGHKRKILVELGNGEEEGPTEIKVETIWRISPATTSPIVIKPREPRVVEEAGCFTWEGYRFSLGLATKFVTSKIRPGAYFYFSCQDIHNSVMKSIGGSQGVVAAELACSKSSTIYSRVLETMSLDRDHGATYYLIDGQLLFNGRYHCSLRALPAPDRPRANRSLYAHNGVVRPSCAGEHMDLLLTVHERSSYLEITCVAHFSGNTVRLQLSRVIVASYGLDESKPCAHCATEQLSPDKAKNIVTTSVAAPRAQGSKIAIVQTAGNRTAQLLGCELGVRAILQKESCLDCAYDEALEEGVKTYKMIIVG
;
A
#
# COMPACT_ATOMS: atom_id res chain seq x y z
N MET A 1 27.17 -8.42 17.37
CA MET A 1 27.81 -7.36 16.54
C MET A 1 28.51 -8.05 15.38
N SER A 2 27.87 -8.08 14.22
CA SER A 2 28.46 -8.60 12.97
C SER A 2 28.96 -7.39 12.18
N GLY A 3 30.26 -7.22 12.05
CA GLY A 3 30.86 -6.13 11.27
C GLY A 3 30.47 -6.27 9.79
N GLU A 4 30.00 -5.18 9.19
CA GLU A 4 29.77 -5.11 7.74
C GLU A 4 31.13 -5.08 7.02
N LEU A 5 31.37 -6.13 6.22
CA LEU A 5 32.51 -6.22 5.31
C LEU A 5 32.28 -5.27 4.13
N ASN A 6 33.07 -4.19 4.08
CA ASN A 6 33.24 -3.39 2.87
C ASN A 6 34.00 -4.25 1.84
N LEU A 7 33.26 -4.92 0.96
CA LEU A 7 33.80 -5.83 -0.06
C LEU A 7 34.15 -5.02 -1.31
N GLN A 8 35.40 -4.59 -1.39
CA GLN A 8 36.00 -4.09 -2.62
C GLN A 8 36.43 -5.32 -3.43
N ALA A 9 35.55 -5.81 -4.32
CA ALA A 9 35.83 -6.99 -5.13
C ALA A 9 36.33 -6.59 -6.51
N ASP A 10 37.57 -6.97 -6.82
CA ASP A 10 38.08 -7.04 -8.19
C ASP A 10 37.40 -8.23 -8.88
N VAL A 11 36.64 -7.98 -9.95
CA VAL A 11 35.75 -8.97 -10.59
C VAL A 11 36.54 -10.19 -11.11
N GLY A 12 37.85 -10.04 -11.32
CA GLY A 12 38.75 -11.14 -11.71
C GLY A 12 39.15 -12.11 -10.59
N GLN A 13 38.91 -11.81 -9.31
CA GLN A 13 39.32 -12.65 -8.16
C GLN A 13 38.16 -12.98 -7.19
N LEU A 14 36.91 -12.99 -7.66
CA LEU A 14 35.78 -13.39 -6.83
C LEU A 14 35.85 -14.88 -6.44
N THR A 15 36.16 -15.16 -5.18
CA THR A 15 36.02 -16.51 -4.59
C THR A 15 34.54 -16.92 -4.52
N LEU A 16 34.26 -18.22 -4.41
CA LEU A 16 32.90 -18.79 -4.28
C LEU A 16 32.05 -18.14 -3.16
N GLN A 17 32.68 -17.57 -2.12
CA GLN A 17 31.99 -16.83 -1.07
C GLN A 17 31.53 -15.43 -1.52
N GLY A 18 32.31 -14.73 -2.36
CA GLY A 18 31.93 -13.45 -2.97
C GLY A 18 30.76 -13.60 -3.96
N LEU A 19 30.70 -14.73 -4.68
CA LEU A 19 29.58 -15.09 -5.55
C LEU A 19 28.26 -15.29 -4.76
N ASN A 20 28.32 -15.75 -3.51
CA ASN A 20 27.13 -15.96 -2.68
C ASN A 20 26.56 -14.65 -2.12
N ALA A 21 27.41 -13.65 -1.88
CA ALA A 21 26.96 -12.28 -1.57
C ALA A 21 26.33 -11.62 -2.80
N PHE A 22 26.92 -11.81 -3.98
CA PHE A 22 26.38 -11.31 -5.25
C PHE A 22 25.09 -12.02 -5.67
N SER A 23 24.95 -13.32 -5.40
CA SER A 23 23.73 -14.07 -5.69
C SER A 23 22.54 -13.53 -4.91
N THR A 24 22.76 -13.10 -3.67
CA THR A 24 21.71 -12.49 -2.84
C THR A 24 21.30 -11.12 -3.40
N LEU A 25 22.27 -10.29 -3.80
CA LEU A 25 21.98 -9.01 -4.45
C LEU A 25 21.23 -9.20 -5.77
N LEU A 26 21.73 -10.06 -6.65
CA LEU A 26 21.09 -10.37 -7.93
C LEU A 26 19.69 -10.96 -7.72
N ALA A 27 19.51 -11.89 -6.78
CA ALA A 27 18.20 -12.47 -6.45
C ALA A 27 17.22 -11.44 -5.90
N THR A 28 17.72 -10.41 -5.19
CA THR A 28 16.88 -9.32 -4.68
C THR A 28 16.49 -8.36 -5.81
N LEU A 29 17.40 -8.08 -6.74
CA LEU A 29 17.13 -7.21 -7.88
C LEU A 29 16.21 -7.87 -8.91
N THR A 30 16.40 -9.17 -9.18
CA THR A 30 15.50 -9.94 -10.04
C THR A 30 14.12 -10.16 -9.43
N ALA A 31 14.00 -10.16 -8.09
CA ALA A 31 12.73 -10.21 -7.38
C ALA A 31 11.78 -9.08 -7.77
N ASP A 32 12.34 -7.87 -7.84
CA ASP A 32 11.60 -6.65 -8.10
C ASP A 32 11.50 -6.37 -9.61
N ASP A 33 11.94 -7.31 -10.46
CA ASP A 33 12.03 -7.17 -11.91
C ASP A 33 12.82 -5.91 -12.33
N VAL A 34 13.84 -5.55 -11.53
CA VAL A 34 14.66 -4.35 -11.75
C VAL A 34 16.02 -4.73 -12.30
N ASN A 35 16.42 -4.07 -13.39
CA ASN A 35 17.75 -4.23 -13.97
C ASN A 35 18.84 -3.74 -12.98
N PRO A 36 19.79 -4.60 -12.57
CA PRO A 36 20.88 -4.21 -11.67
C PRO A 36 21.70 -3.00 -12.14
N MET A 37 21.93 -2.89 -13.45
CA MET A 37 22.69 -1.76 -14.01
C MET A 37 21.93 -0.45 -13.87
N ALA A 38 20.60 -0.47 -13.95
CA ALA A 38 19.78 0.72 -13.72
C ALA A 38 19.87 1.18 -12.26
N MET A 39 19.93 0.25 -11.30
CA MET A 39 20.10 0.57 -9.88
C MET A 39 21.46 1.21 -9.61
N ILE A 40 22.54 0.63 -10.13
CA ILE A 40 23.90 1.19 -9.99
C ILE A 40 23.98 2.58 -10.66
N GLN A 41 23.39 2.75 -11.84
CA GLN A 41 23.35 4.05 -12.52
C GLN A 41 22.56 5.08 -11.71
N MET A 42 21.44 4.69 -11.11
CA MET A 42 20.64 5.55 -10.23
C MET A 42 21.38 5.94 -8.95
N GLU A 43 22.08 5.00 -8.32
CA GLU A 43 22.92 5.27 -7.15
C GLU A 43 24.03 6.28 -7.46
N ASN A 44 24.75 6.08 -8.56
CA ASN A 44 25.79 7.01 -9.01
C ASN A 44 25.22 8.38 -9.37
N LEU A 45 24.02 8.43 -9.98
CA LEU A 45 23.33 9.69 -10.24
C LEU A 45 22.97 10.40 -8.93
N GLY A 46 22.45 9.67 -7.95
CA GLY A 46 22.09 10.22 -6.64
C GLY A 46 23.28 10.78 -5.88
N ALA A 47 24.48 10.23 -6.07
CA ALA A 47 25.70 10.77 -5.48
C ALA A 47 26.01 12.21 -5.95
N ALA A 48 25.43 12.66 -7.07
CA ALA A 48 25.55 14.03 -7.55
C ALA A 48 24.62 15.03 -6.81
N PHE A 49 23.76 14.56 -5.89
CA PHE A 49 22.77 15.36 -5.17
C PHE A 49 22.89 15.12 -3.65
N PRO A 50 23.83 15.79 -2.96
CA PRO A 50 23.91 15.68 -1.50
C PRO A 50 22.62 16.23 -0.89
N THR A 51 21.83 15.37 -0.23
CA THR A 51 20.54 15.72 0.38
C THR A 51 20.71 16.11 1.84
N SER A 52 19.80 16.95 2.36
CA SER A 52 19.86 17.45 3.73
C SER A 52 18.49 17.51 4.41
N GLY A 53 18.50 17.67 5.74
CA GLY A 53 17.32 17.92 6.56
C GLY A 53 16.46 16.69 6.92
N LYS A 54 15.26 16.98 7.44
CA LYS A 54 14.40 15.99 8.10
C LYS A 54 13.90 14.87 7.19
N TYR A 55 13.72 15.14 5.90
CA TYR A 55 13.24 14.15 4.94
C TYR A 55 14.35 13.18 4.59
N ALA A 56 15.54 13.68 4.25
CA ALA A 56 16.73 12.87 4.00
C ALA A 56 17.05 11.94 5.19
N ALA A 57 16.94 12.44 6.42
CA ALA A 57 17.14 11.63 7.64
C ALA A 57 16.15 10.46 7.79
N GLN A 58 14.95 10.54 7.20
CA GLN A 58 13.94 9.47 7.25
C GLN A 58 14.08 8.46 6.10
N VAL A 59 14.78 8.82 5.02
CA VAL A 59 14.90 7.97 3.82
C VAL A 59 15.51 6.61 4.12
N PRO A 60 16.65 6.48 4.85
CA PRO A 60 17.24 5.16 5.12
C PRO A 60 16.24 4.24 5.80
N ASP A 61 15.60 4.74 6.87
CA ASP A 61 14.59 3.98 7.61
C ASP A 61 13.45 3.57 6.69
N MET A 62 12.91 4.48 5.88
CA MET A 62 11.77 4.20 5.01
C MET A 62 12.09 3.24 3.87
N LEU A 63 13.29 3.29 3.31
CA LEU A 63 13.76 2.33 2.32
C LEU A 63 14.05 0.96 2.96
N GLN A 64 14.61 0.95 4.18
CA GLN A 64 14.89 -0.25 4.98
C GLN A 64 13.68 -0.84 5.68
N ARG A 65 12.51 -0.16 5.70
CA ARG A 65 11.29 -0.68 6.34
C ARG A 65 11.02 -2.08 5.79
N CYS A 66 11.42 -3.04 6.61
CA CYS A 66 11.24 -4.47 6.53
C CYS A 66 10.76 -4.90 7.92
N ASN A 67 9.67 -4.29 8.39
CA ASN A 67 8.97 -4.79 9.55
C ASN A 67 7.98 -5.84 9.04
N SER A 68 8.46 -7.08 8.88
CA SER A 68 7.58 -8.21 8.64
C SER A 68 7.18 -8.83 9.98
N SER A 69 5.91 -8.64 10.37
CA SER A 69 5.26 -9.56 11.29
C SER A 69 5.20 -10.92 10.61
N ARG A 70 5.80 -11.95 11.22
CA ARG A 70 5.70 -13.31 10.71
C ARG A 70 4.25 -13.77 10.83
N LEU A 71 3.62 -14.09 9.71
CA LEU A 71 2.49 -15.02 9.69
C LEU A 71 3.00 -16.35 10.25
N ASN A 72 2.80 -16.65 11.53
CA ASN A 72 3.46 -17.81 12.15
C ASN A 72 3.09 -19.15 11.49
N ARG A 73 1.92 -19.27 10.86
CA ARG A 73 1.49 -20.50 10.17
C ARG A 73 1.66 -20.43 8.64
N LEU A 74 1.28 -19.32 8.01
CA LEU A 74 1.45 -19.17 6.55
C LEU A 74 2.89 -18.85 6.15
N GLY A 75 3.64 -18.13 6.99
CA GLY A 75 5.02 -17.73 6.78
C GLY A 75 6.05 -18.87 6.90
N LEU A 76 5.65 -20.00 7.49
CA LEU A 76 6.44 -21.25 7.45
C LEU A 76 6.31 -21.96 6.09
N VAL A 77 5.20 -21.73 5.39
CA VAL A 77 4.90 -22.35 4.09
C VAL A 77 5.34 -21.43 2.95
N VAL A 78 4.98 -20.15 3.05
CA VAL A 78 5.36 -19.03 2.17
C VAL A 78 6.47 -18.28 2.89
N GLY A 79 7.72 -18.70 2.70
CA GLY A 79 8.86 -18.07 3.39
C GLY A 79 9.06 -16.66 2.89
N TRP A 80 8.87 -15.62 3.71
CA TRP A 80 9.11 -14.22 3.33
C TRP A 80 10.60 -13.86 3.51
N ARG A 81 11.22 -13.18 2.53
CA ARG A 81 12.59 -12.65 2.70
C ARG A 81 12.60 -11.17 3.08
N ARG A 82 13.60 -10.83 3.88
CA ARG A 82 13.93 -9.48 4.31
C ARG A 82 14.91 -8.87 3.31
N GLY A 83 14.58 -7.69 2.77
CA GLY A 83 15.42 -6.95 1.83
C GLY A 83 14.88 -7.01 0.41
N ASP A 84 14.57 -5.85 -0.14
CA ASP A 84 14.21 -5.60 -1.54
C ASP A 84 15.22 -4.64 -2.17
N ALA A 85 15.10 -4.38 -3.48
CA ALA A 85 16.02 -3.52 -4.21
C ALA A 85 16.07 -2.10 -3.61
N ALA A 86 14.95 -1.61 -3.06
CA ALA A 86 14.90 -0.32 -2.37
C ALA A 86 15.71 -0.33 -1.05
N ALA A 87 15.66 -1.42 -0.28
CA ALA A 87 16.46 -1.58 0.93
C ALA A 87 17.98 -1.58 0.64
N LEU A 88 18.41 -2.01 -0.56
CA LEU A 88 19.80 -1.87 -0.99
C LEU A 88 20.19 -0.41 -1.18
N MET A 89 19.33 0.40 -1.80
CA MET A 89 19.55 1.85 -1.99
C MET A 89 19.61 2.61 -0.67
N ALA A 90 19.02 2.07 0.39
CA ALA A 90 19.10 2.66 1.71
C ALA A 90 20.51 2.65 2.32
N LYS A 91 21.41 1.78 1.81
CA LYS A 91 22.76 1.61 2.38
C LYS A 91 23.75 2.66 1.89
N SER A 92 23.45 3.38 0.82
CA SER A 92 24.34 4.40 0.27
C SER A 92 23.68 5.77 0.23
N ALA A 93 24.49 6.81 0.42
CA ALA A 93 24.02 8.19 0.35
C ALA A 93 23.46 8.53 -1.05
N GLY A 94 24.08 7.99 -2.11
CA GLY A 94 23.59 8.13 -3.47
C GLY A 94 22.23 7.45 -3.67
N GLY A 95 22.06 6.23 -3.16
CA GLY A 95 20.78 5.52 -3.23
C GLY A 95 19.65 6.22 -2.46
N GLN A 96 19.96 6.79 -1.30
CA GLN A 96 19.01 7.59 -0.52
C GLN A 96 18.62 8.88 -1.25
N ALA A 97 19.60 9.62 -1.79
CA ALA A 97 19.38 10.86 -2.51
C ALA A 97 18.53 10.66 -3.77
N ILE A 98 18.83 9.64 -4.57
CA ILE A 98 18.07 9.37 -5.79
C ILE A 98 16.66 8.88 -5.49
N ALA A 99 16.45 8.15 -4.40
CA ALA A 99 15.10 7.75 -3.98
C ALA A 99 14.23 8.97 -3.64
N LEU A 100 14.81 9.93 -2.91
CA LEU A 100 14.13 11.19 -2.58
C LEU A 100 13.82 12.01 -3.85
N LEU A 101 14.79 12.13 -4.77
CA LEU A 101 14.59 12.81 -6.05
C LEU A 101 13.51 12.12 -6.89
N ALA A 102 13.54 10.79 -7.00
CA ALA A 102 12.55 10.00 -7.73
C ALA A 102 11.13 10.21 -7.18
N THR A 103 11.00 10.36 -5.86
CA THR A 103 9.72 10.64 -5.19
C THR A 103 9.16 12.01 -5.60
N ALA A 104 10.02 13.04 -5.65
CA ALA A 104 9.63 14.35 -6.14
C ALA A 104 9.30 14.30 -7.64
N LEU A 105 10.19 13.74 -8.46
CA LEU A 105 10.03 13.67 -9.92
C LEU A 105 8.75 12.97 -10.36
N ARG A 106 8.35 11.89 -9.68
CA ARG A 106 7.11 11.18 -9.99
C ARG A 106 5.85 12.05 -9.82
N SER A 107 5.92 13.04 -8.94
CA SER A 107 4.83 14.01 -8.73
C SER A 107 4.87 15.16 -9.74
N LEU A 108 6.05 15.43 -10.33
CA LEU A 108 6.28 16.56 -11.23
C LEU A 108 6.10 16.20 -12.71
N CYS A 109 6.64 15.05 -13.15
CA CYS A 109 6.79 14.71 -14.55
C CYS A 109 7.04 13.21 -14.78
N LYS A 110 7.30 12.82 -16.04
CA LYS A 110 7.75 11.47 -16.39
C LYS A 110 9.20 11.29 -15.92
N SER A 111 9.38 10.69 -14.74
CA SER A 111 10.68 10.54 -14.09
C SER A 111 11.75 9.87 -14.97
N GLY A 112 11.39 8.85 -15.76
CA GLY A 112 12.35 8.12 -16.62
C GLY A 112 13.09 9.01 -17.64
N ASP A 113 12.38 9.93 -18.30
CA ASP A 113 12.97 10.81 -19.31
C ASP A 113 13.91 11.85 -18.67
N VAL A 114 13.49 12.41 -17.52
CA VAL A 114 14.33 13.34 -16.75
C VAL A 114 15.59 12.65 -16.24
N LEU A 115 15.45 11.45 -15.66
CA LEU A 115 16.58 10.69 -15.15
C LEU A 115 17.56 10.32 -16.27
N LEU A 116 17.06 9.92 -17.45
CA LEU A 116 17.90 9.70 -18.61
C LEU A 116 18.68 10.97 -19.00
N GLY A 117 18.00 12.11 -19.13
CA GLY A 117 18.63 13.39 -19.45
C GLY A 117 19.70 13.79 -18.41
N LEU A 118 19.45 13.56 -17.12
CA LEU A 118 20.42 13.81 -16.06
C LEU A 118 21.64 12.90 -16.15
N THR A 119 21.44 11.59 -16.36
CA THR A 119 22.57 10.66 -16.50
C THR A 119 23.44 11.00 -17.71
N GLN A 120 22.85 11.46 -18.81
CA GLN A 120 23.58 11.91 -20.00
C GLN A 120 24.43 13.16 -19.75
N ARG A 121 24.06 14.01 -18.78
CA ARG A 121 24.78 15.25 -18.49
C ARG A 121 25.75 15.15 -17.31
N LEU A 122 25.40 14.37 -16.29
CA LEU A 122 26.14 14.33 -15.02
C LEU A 122 27.07 13.11 -14.88
N LEU A 123 26.79 12.00 -15.55
CA LEU A 123 27.58 10.76 -15.43
C LEU A 123 28.49 10.55 -16.64
N PRO A 124 29.66 9.89 -16.48
CA PRO A 124 30.50 9.48 -17.60
C PRO A 124 29.80 8.46 -18.51
N ALA A 125 30.19 8.39 -19.78
CA ALA A 125 29.56 7.51 -20.77
C ALA A 125 29.56 6.02 -20.39
N SER A 126 30.57 5.57 -19.63
CA SER A 126 30.69 4.19 -19.13
C SER A 126 29.58 3.77 -18.17
N LEU A 127 28.91 4.73 -17.51
CA LEU A 127 27.84 4.48 -16.54
C LEU A 127 26.43 4.70 -17.13
N ARG A 128 26.31 5.03 -18.43
CA ARG A 128 25.04 5.33 -19.11
C ARG A 128 24.51 4.10 -19.85
N VAL A 129 24.21 3.04 -19.10
CA VAL A 129 23.87 1.73 -19.68
C VAL A 129 22.36 1.50 -19.76
N ALA A 130 21.60 2.02 -18.80
CA ALA A 130 20.16 1.81 -18.69
C ALA A 130 19.34 2.77 -19.57
N SER A 131 18.22 2.27 -20.09
CA SER A 131 17.24 3.08 -20.83
C SER A 131 16.38 3.94 -19.90
N GLY A 132 15.71 4.96 -20.45
CA GLY A 132 14.77 5.79 -19.68
C GLY A 132 13.61 5.00 -19.06
N SER A 133 13.15 3.91 -19.70
CA SER A 133 12.12 3.03 -19.14
C SER A 133 12.61 2.30 -17.89
N GLN A 134 13.83 1.73 -17.94
CA GLN A 134 14.45 1.03 -16.81
C GLN A 134 14.70 1.99 -15.63
N LEU A 135 15.17 3.21 -15.90
CA LEU A 135 15.32 4.24 -14.87
C LEU A 135 13.97 4.66 -14.28
N GLY A 136 12.93 4.73 -15.12
CA GLY A 136 11.54 5.01 -14.70
C GLY A 136 10.95 3.93 -13.79
N GLU A 137 11.25 2.66 -14.06
CA GLU A 137 10.86 1.51 -13.21
C GLU A 137 11.53 1.58 -11.85
N VAL A 138 12.85 1.82 -11.80
CA VAL A 138 13.58 2.04 -10.53
C VAL A 138 12.97 3.21 -9.75
N ALA A 139 12.73 4.34 -10.43
CA ALA A 139 12.12 5.51 -9.80
C ALA A 139 10.72 5.19 -9.24
N THR A 140 9.93 4.38 -9.96
CA THR A 140 8.60 3.93 -9.53
C THR A 140 8.68 3.05 -8.29
N LEU A 141 9.65 2.14 -8.23
CA LEU A 141 9.89 1.29 -7.07
C LEU A 141 10.28 2.13 -5.83
N LEU A 142 11.27 3.01 -5.97
CA LEU A 142 11.78 3.82 -4.85
C LEU A 142 10.75 4.81 -4.33
N SER A 143 10.04 5.49 -5.24
CA SER A 143 8.99 6.46 -4.86
C SER A 143 7.78 5.79 -4.22
N ALA A 144 7.46 4.54 -4.55
CA ALA A 144 6.36 3.82 -3.90
C ALA A 144 6.65 3.61 -2.40
N LYS A 145 7.90 3.28 -2.05
CA LYS A 145 8.33 3.15 -0.64
C LYS A 145 8.34 4.47 0.11
N LEU A 146 8.74 5.55 -0.56
CA LEU A 146 8.82 6.88 0.02
C LEU A 146 7.53 7.68 -0.08
N ALA A 147 6.46 7.11 -0.66
CA ALA A 147 5.15 7.75 -0.76
C ALA A 147 4.63 8.33 0.58
N PRO A 148 4.85 7.70 1.76
CA PRO A 148 4.41 8.26 3.03
C PRO A 148 5.15 9.53 3.47
N LEU A 149 6.26 9.91 2.82
CA LEU A 149 6.85 11.24 3.02
C LEU A 149 5.94 12.36 2.50
N GLY A 150 5.01 12.03 1.60
CA GLY A 150 3.94 12.92 1.17
C GLY A 150 4.43 14.17 0.44
N PHE A 151 5.20 14.01 -0.64
CA PHE A 151 5.68 15.14 -1.43
C PHE A 151 4.53 16.07 -1.90
N GLY A 152 3.36 15.51 -2.25
CA GLY A 152 2.17 16.30 -2.57
C GLY A 152 1.69 17.20 -1.42
N ASN A 153 1.78 16.72 -0.17
CA ASN A 153 1.44 17.52 1.01
C ASN A 153 2.45 18.64 1.23
N LEU A 154 3.74 18.37 0.99
CA LEU A 154 4.78 19.39 1.07
C LEU A 154 4.61 20.46 -0.03
N LEU A 155 4.27 20.04 -1.26
CA LEU A 155 3.95 20.96 -2.34
C LEU A 155 2.79 21.87 -1.96
N ALA A 156 1.68 21.31 -1.49
CA ALA A 156 0.54 22.09 -1.01
C ALA A 156 0.96 23.06 0.10
N GLN A 157 1.77 22.61 1.06
CA GLN A 157 2.30 23.45 2.13
C GLN A 157 3.14 24.63 1.60
N GLN A 158 4.04 24.40 0.64
CA GLN A 158 4.83 25.50 0.08
C GLN A 158 3.98 26.47 -0.74
N VAL A 159 3.02 25.96 -1.53
CA VAL A 159 2.08 26.80 -2.29
C VAL A 159 1.23 27.66 -1.35
N SER A 160 0.73 27.10 -0.24
CA SER A 160 0.00 27.88 0.77
C SER A 160 0.87 28.96 1.40
N ARG A 161 2.13 28.67 1.73
CA ARG A 161 3.07 29.67 2.28
C ARG A 161 3.34 30.80 1.30
N ILE A 162 3.50 30.47 0.02
CA ILE A 162 3.67 31.46 -1.05
C ILE A 162 2.41 32.32 -1.15
N TYR A 163 1.22 31.70 -1.19
CA TYR A 163 -0.06 32.40 -1.22
C TYR A 163 -0.23 33.37 -0.03
N ASP A 164 0.05 32.92 1.19
CA ASP A 164 -0.06 33.74 2.39
C ASP A 164 0.88 34.94 2.36
N ALA A 165 2.10 34.76 1.81
CA ALA A 165 3.04 35.86 1.62
C ALA A 165 2.57 36.88 0.57
N TYR A 166 2.06 36.44 -0.58
CA TYR A 166 1.44 37.35 -1.58
C TYR A 166 0.24 38.11 -0.99
N LYS A 167 -0.59 37.42 -0.21
CA LYS A 167 -1.73 38.02 0.48
C LYS A 167 -1.30 39.09 1.49
N GLN A 168 -0.23 38.84 2.27
CA GLN A 168 0.34 39.82 3.20
C GLN A 168 0.93 41.03 2.47
N LEU A 169 1.54 40.81 1.30
CA LEU A 169 2.07 41.85 0.42
C LEU A 169 0.99 42.62 -0.35
N GLN A 170 -0.29 42.22 -0.24
CA GLN A 170 -1.42 42.78 -1.01
C GLN A 170 -1.21 42.70 -2.53
N LYS A 171 -0.54 41.64 -2.99
CA LYS A 171 -0.30 41.38 -4.42
C LYS A 171 -1.13 40.18 -4.91
N PRO A 172 -1.57 40.16 -6.18
CA PRO A 172 -2.22 39.00 -6.76
C PRO A 172 -1.25 37.81 -6.80
N MET A 173 -1.78 36.60 -6.62
CA MET A 173 -1.01 35.36 -6.78
C MET A 173 -0.80 35.09 -8.27
N PRO A 174 0.44 34.80 -8.72
CA PRO A 174 0.70 34.45 -10.11
C PRO A 174 -0.09 33.21 -10.55
N ALA A 175 -0.73 33.26 -11.72
CA ALA A 175 -1.56 32.16 -12.22
C ALA A 175 -0.71 30.94 -12.66
N ASP A 176 0.56 31.19 -12.99
CA ASP A 176 1.55 30.25 -13.50
C ASP A 176 2.36 29.53 -12.38
N LEU A 177 2.07 29.79 -11.11
CA LEU A 177 2.86 29.29 -9.97
C LEU A 177 3.00 27.75 -9.95
N ILE A 178 1.95 27.04 -10.37
CA ILE A 178 1.85 25.57 -10.38
C ILE A 178 1.82 24.98 -11.80
N GLU A 179 2.34 25.72 -12.77
CA GLU A 179 2.50 25.25 -14.14
C GLU A 179 3.58 24.16 -14.23
N VAL A 180 3.42 23.19 -15.15
CA VAL A 180 4.27 21.99 -15.19
C VAL A 180 5.48 22.24 -16.11
N MET A 181 6.69 22.22 -15.56
CA MET A 181 7.93 22.35 -16.34
C MET A 181 8.06 21.26 -17.42
N THR A 182 8.67 21.59 -18.55
CA THR A 182 9.10 20.58 -19.53
C THR A 182 10.21 19.68 -18.96
N THR A 183 10.32 18.46 -19.49
CA THR A 183 11.39 17.52 -19.15
C THR A 183 12.78 18.17 -19.25
N GLU A 184 13.04 18.93 -20.32
CA GLU A 184 14.33 19.60 -20.55
C GLU A 184 14.62 20.65 -19.48
N SER A 185 13.65 21.50 -19.14
CA SER A 185 13.84 22.50 -18.08
C SER A 185 14.04 21.88 -16.70
N VAL A 186 13.37 20.75 -16.40
CA VAL A 186 13.64 20.01 -15.15
C VAL A 186 15.07 19.46 -15.13
N VAL A 187 15.57 18.96 -16.27
CA VAL A 187 16.96 18.48 -16.40
C VAL A 187 17.95 19.63 -16.24
N ASP A 188 17.71 20.79 -16.88
CA ASP A 188 18.54 22.00 -16.77
C ASP A 188 18.62 22.48 -15.32
N LEU A 189 17.46 22.59 -14.67
CA LEU A 189 17.32 22.96 -13.26
C LEU A 189 18.14 22.03 -12.36
N LEU A 190 17.90 20.72 -12.46
CA LEU A 190 18.59 19.74 -11.60
C LEU A 190 20.10 19.68 -11.89
N CYS A 191 20.54 19.90 -13.14
CA CYS A 191 21.96 20.04 -13.44
C CYS A 191 22.58 21.27 -12.76
N ALA A 192 21.89 22.43 -12.81
CA ALA A 192 22.35 23.64 -12.13
C ALA A 192 22.44 23.42 -10.61
N LEU A 193 21.39 22.85 -9.99
CA LEU A 193 21.37 22.53 -8.57
C LEU A 193 22.50 21.56 -8.19
N SER A 194 22.73 20.50 -8.97
CA SER A 194 23.81 19.54 -8.72
C SER A 194 25.19 20.22 -8.72
N ARG A 195 25.44 21.12 -9.67
CA ARG A 195 26.69 21.89 -9.74
C ARG A 195 26.87 22.79 -8.52
N ALA A 196 25.84 23.56 -8.14
CA ALA A 196 25.89 24.44 -6.97
C ALA A 196 26.21 23.66 -5.68
N LEU A 197 25.59 22.49 -5.53
CA LEU A 197 25.78 21.66 -4.34
C LEU A 197 27.18 21.06 -4.25
N ARG A 198 27.78 20.68 -5.38
CA ARG A 198 29.10 20.03 -5.45
C ARG A 198 30.28 20.99 -5.44
N GLU A 199 30.12 22.18 -6.02
CA GLU A 199 31.18 23.18 -6.13
C GLU A 199 31.01 24.23 -5.01
N GLU A 200 32.09 24.60 -4.31
CA GLU A 200 31.99 25.52 -3.16
C GLU A 200 31.72 26.96 -3.57
N ASP A 201 32.22 27.38 -4.72
CA ASP A 201 32.17 28.76 -5.21
C ASP A 201 30.99 29.05 -6.15
N ILE A 202 30.05 28.12 -6.31
CA ILE A 202 28.90 28.27 -7.20
C ILE A 202 27.61 28.48 -6.40
N LEU A 203 26.86 29.50 -6.81
CA LEU A 203 25.50 29.77 -6.35
C LEU A 203 24.54 29.68 -7.53
N VAL A 204 23.35 29.15 -7.30
CA VAL A 204 22.27 29.12 -8.29
C VAL A 204 21.15 30.03 -7.84
N ARG A 205 20.84 31.03 -8.65
CA ARG A 205 19.71 31.94 -8.47
C ARG A 205 18.62 31.57 -9.47
N ILE A 206 17.43 31.31 -8.96
CA ILE A 206 16.24 30.98 -9.74
C ILE A 206 15.23 32.09 -9.50
N SER A 207 14.88 32.82 -10.54
CA SER A 207 14.00 34.00 -10.45
C SER A 207 12.85 33.90 -11.43
N GLY A 208 11.64 34.23 -11.00
CA GLY A 208 10.43 34.24 -11.84
C GLY A 208 9.17 33.88 -11.05
N THR A 209 8.06 33.66 -11.75
CA THR A 209 6.78 33.21 -11.17
C THR A 209 6.43 31.78 -11.59
N GLN A 210 6.80 31.43 -12.81
CA GLN A 210 6.39 30.21 -13.48
C GLN A 210 6.94 28.94 -12.83
N ALA A 211 6.05 27.99 -12.50
CA ALA A 211 6.37 26.72 -11.85
C ALA A 211 7.10 26.83 -10.48
N MET A 212 7.16 28.02 -9.88
CA MET A 212 7.92 28.27 -8.67
C MET A 212 7.37 27.52 -7.45
N GLY A 213 6.08 27.14 -7.45
CA GLY A 213 5.51 26.26 -6.43
C GLY A 213 6.20 24.90 -6.42
N TYR A 214 6.44 24.31 -7.59
CA TYR A 214 7.15 23.03 -7.71
C TYR A 214 8.63 23.16 -7.39
N ILE A 215 9.29 24.23 -7.86
CA ILE A 215 10.71 24.47 -7.60
C ILE A 215 10.94 24.66 -6.09
N ALA A 216 10.14 25.50 -5.43
CA ALA A 216 10.21 25.73 -3.99
C ALA A 216 9.98 24.43 -3.20
N ALA A 217 8.97 23.63 -3.57
CA ALA A 217 8.72 22.33 -2.96
C ALA A 217 9.89 21.36 -3.14
N LEU A 218 10.45 21.27 -4.34
CA LEU A 218 11.57 20.39 -4.66
C LEU A 218 12.83 20.76 -3.85
N VAL A 219 13.24 22.02 -3.84
CA VAL A 219 14.45 22.44 -3.14
C VAL A 219 14.30 22.38 -1.62
N THR A 220 13.11 22.69 -1.08
CA THR A 220 12.86 22.56 0.37
C THR A 220 12.69 21.11 0.82
N PHE A 221 12.29 20.21 -0.09
CA PHE A 221 12.23 18.77 0.18
C PHE A 221 13.61 18.14 0.24
N MET A 222 14.47 18.44 -0.74
CA MET A 222 15.76 17.77 -0.91
C MET A 222 16.93 18.49 -0.24
N PHE A 223 16.92 19.82 -0.24
CA PHE A 223 18.06 20.67 0.14
C PHE A 223 17.68 21.79 1.12
N PRO A 224 16.87 21.53 2.17
CA PRO A 224 16.38 22.57 3.08
C PRO A 224 17.48 23.37 3.78
N GLN A 225 18.68 22.81 3.97
CA GLN A 225 19.80 23.52 4.59
C GLN A 225 20.60 24.39 3.60
N ASP A 226 20.42 24.17 2.30
CA ASP A 226 21.21 24.81 1.24
C ASP A 226 20.37 25.82 0.43
N CYS A 227 19.05 25.87 0.64
CA CYS A 227 18.15 26.77 -0.09
C CYS A 227 17.68 27.97 0.73
N GLN A 228 17.44 29.11 0.07
CA GLN A 228 16.67 30.24 0.59
C GLN A 228 15.56 30.57 -0.41
N VAL A 229 14.33 30.70 0.08
CA VAL A 229 13.14 31.04 -0.71
C VAL A 229 12.64 32.40 -0.24
N THR A 230 12.55 33.36 -1.15
CA THR A 230 12.08 34.72 -0.88
C THR A 230 10.98 35.15 -1.84
N ILE A 231 9.99 35.91 -1.36
CA ILE A 231 9.03 36.67 -2.19
C ILE A 231 9.23 38.16 -1.94
N ASP A 232 9.56 38.94 -2.96
CA ASP A 232 9.76 40.40 -2.85
C ASP A 232 10.63 40.81 -1.65
N SER A 233 11.74 40.10 -1.45
CA SER A 233 12.67 40.23 -0.30
C SER A 233 12.18 39.68 1.05
N ASN A 234 10.93 39.25 1.18
CA ASN A 234 10.45 38.54 2.36
C ASN A 234 10.89 37.07 2.33
N ILE A 235 11.59 36.64 3.38
CA ILE A 235 12.13 35.28 3.49
C ILE A 235 11.02 34.34 4.00
N ILE A 236 10.64 33.35 3.19
CA ILE A 236 9.67 32.30 3.58
C ILE A 236 10.39 31.10 4.20
N SER A 237 11.56 30.76 3.66
CA SER A 237 12.36 29.62 4.08
C SER A 237 13.83 29.96 3.92
N SER A 238 14.64 29.65 4.93
CA SER A 238 16.09 29.91 4.89
C SER A 238 16.87 28.75 5.48
N GLY A 239 17.72 28.17 4.66
CA GLY A 239 18.78 27.27 5.05
C GLY A 239 20.04 28.02 5.48
N HIS A 240 21.00 27.29 6.04
CA HIS A 240 22.22 27.86 6.59
C HIS A 240 23.22 28.27 5.50
N LYS A 241 23.35 27.48 4.42
CA LYS A 241 24.43 27.64 3.41
C LYS A 241 24.04 28.53 2.22
N ARG A 242 22.74 28.71 1.95
CA ARG A 242 22.19 29.61 0.91
C ARG A 242 22.82 29.46 -0.50
N LYS A 243 23.20 28.24 -0.90
CA LYS A 243 23.74 27.95 -2.24
C LYS A 243 22.69 28.01 -3.34
N ILE A 244 21.42 27.85 -2.98
CA ILE A 244 20.28 27.87 -3.89
C ILE A 244 19.38 29.02 -3.47
N LEU A 245 19.27 30.06 -4.29
CA LEU A 245 18.38 31.20 -4.07
C LEU A 245 17.17 31.05 -4.98
N VAL A 246 15.99 30.99 -4.39
CA VAL A 246 14.70 30.91 -5.09
C VAL A 246 13.98 32.22 -4.82
N GLU A 247 13.98 33.10 -5.82
CA GLU A 247 13.50 34.48 -5.75
C GLU A 247 12.21 34.61 -6.56
N LEU A 248 11.08 34.61 -5.86
CA LEU A 248 9.80 34.99 -6.44
C LEU A 248 9.76 36.53 -6.41
N GLY A 249 9.93 37.19 -7.56
CA GLY A 249 10.36 38.59 -7.57
C GLY A 249 9.61 39.52 -8.54
N ASN A 250 9.03 40.56 -7.95
CA ASN A 250 9.10 42.00 -8.24
C ASN A 250 8.69 42.63 -9.59
N GLY A 251 8.25 41.87 -10.60
CA GLY A 251 7.61 42.46 -11.80
C GLY A 251 6.12 42.71 -11.59
N GLU A 252 5.57 43.84 -12.09
CA GLU A 252 4.13 43.96 -12.37
C GLU A 252 3.68 42.95 -13.44
N GLU A 253 4.62 42.30 -14.13
CA GLU A 253 4.39 41.35 -15.22
C GLU A 253 4.80 39.92 -14.81
N GLU A 254 3.90 38.96 -15.05
CA GLU A 254 4.20 37.53 -15.02
C GLU A 254 5.34 37.24 -16.01
N GLY A 255 6.40 36.59 -15.54
CA GLY A 255 7.64 36.42 -16.30
C GLY A 255 8.15 34.99 -16.28
N PRO A 256 8.79 34.52 -17.36
CA PRO A 256 9.32 33.16 -17.43
C PRO A 256 10.37 32.96 -16.33
N THR A 257 10.40 31.77 -15.75
CA THR A 257 11.41 31.47 -14.74
C THR A 257 12.78 31.33 -15.39
N GLU A 258 13.74 32.10 -14.87
CA GLU A 258 15.14 32.13 -15.30
C GLU A 258 16.03 31.43 -14.27
N ILE A 259 16.97 30.63 -14.77
CA ILE A 259 18.01 29.99 -13.95
C ILE A 259 19.34 30.65 -14.27
N LYS A 260 19.97 31.24 -13.25
CA LYS A 260 21.30 31.89 -13.33
C LYS A 260 22.28 31.14 -12.43
N VAL A 261 23.39 30.70 -13.02
CA VAL A 261 24.50 30.08 -12.29
C VAL A 261 25.60 31.13 -12.10
N GLU A 262 25.85 31.53 -10.86
CA GLU A 262 26.78 32.59 -10.47
C GLU A 262 28.02 31.99 -9.78
N THR A 263 29.20 32.58 -10.01
CA THR A 263 30.43 32.23 -9.26
C THR A 263 30.68 33.31 -8.21
N ILE A 264 30.74 32.92 -6.93
CA ILE A 264 30.81 33.83 -5.76
C ILE A 264 31.96 34.86 -5.89
N TRP A 265 33.05 34.48 -6.55
CA TRP A 265 34.28 35.30 -6.63
C TRP A 265 34.50 36.04 -7.94
N ARG A 266 33.66 35.88 -8.97
CA ARG A 266 33.85 36.53 -10.28
C ARG A 266 32.53 37.00 -10.89
N ILE A 267 32.48 38.29 -11.24
CA ILE A 267 31.48 38.86 -12.16
C ILE A 267 31.77 38.33 -13.57
N SER A 268 31.58 37.03 -13.77
CA SER A 268 31.51 36.44 -15.11
C SER A 268 30.08 36.59 -15.62
N PRO A 269 29.86 36.75 -16.94
CA PRO A 269 28.52 36.77 -17.50
C PRO A 269 27.79 35.46 -17.15
N ALA A 270 26.70 35.57 -16.38
CA ALA A 270 25.92 34.43 -15.95
C ALA A 270 25.33 33.71 -17.18
N THR A 271 25.43 32.39 -17.23
CA THR A 271 24.72 31.61 -18.25
C THR A 271 23.25 31.56 -17.84
N THR A 272 22.38 32.16 -18.65
CA THR A 272 20.91 32.17 -18.45
C THR A 272 20.27 31.06 -19.27
N SER A 273 19.46 30.22 -18.62
CA SER A 273 18.60 29.25 -19.30
C SER A 273 17.13 29.51 -18.94
N PRO A 274 16.25 29.82 -19.92
CA PRO A 274 14.82 30.00 -19.66
C PRO A 274 14.12 28.66 -19.44
N ILE A 275 13.13 28.61 -18.55
CA ILE A 275 12.24 27.45 -18.37
C ILE A 275 11.13 27.49 -19.43
N VAL A 276 10.98 26.39 -20.18
CA VAL A 276 9.93 26.21 -21.21
C VAL A 276 8.84 25.30 -20.64
N ILE A 277 7.56 25.61 -20.94
CA ILE A 277 6.40 24.90 -20.38
C ILE A 277 5.49 24.29 -21.45
N LYS A 278 4.80 23.19 -21.08
CA LYS A 278 3.68 22.63 -21.83
C LYS A 278 2.35 23.02 -21.17
N PRO A 279 1.40 23.60 -21.91
CA PRO A 279 0.07 23.88 -21.38
C PRO A 279 -0.61 22.58 -20.92
N ARG A 280 -1.24 22.63 -19.75
CA ARG A 280 -1.88 21.47 -19.12
C ARG A 280 -3.35 21.41 -19.49
N GLU A 281 -3.81 20.23 -19.93
CA GLU A 281 -5.25 19.96 -20.04
C GLU A 281 -5.86 19.79 -18.62
N PRO A 282 -6.93 20.51 -18.27
CA PRO A 282 -7.58 20.39 -16.97
C PRO A 282 -8.18 18.99 -16.81
N ARG A 283 -7.83 18.30 -15.73
CA ARG A 283 -8.48 17.05 -15.33
C ARG A 283 -9.56 17.35 -14.30
N VAL A 284 -10.80 17.12 -14.67
CA VAL A 284 -11.95 17.11 -13.75
C VAL A 284 -11.84 15.85 -12.88
N VAL A 285 -11.80 16.04 -11.56
CA VAL A 285 -11.86 14.93 -10.60
C VAL A 285 -13.32 14.79 -10.19
N GLU A 286 -13.99 13.74 -10.65
CA GLU A 286 -15.33 13.38 -10.23
C GLU A 286 -15.30 12.76 -8.82
N GLU A 287 -16.26 13.18 -8.00
CA GLU A 287 -16.38 12.90 -6.57
C GLU A 287 -16.56 11.40 -6.28
N ALA A 288 -15.81 10.86 -5.31
CA ALA A 288 -15.99 9.51 -4.78
C ALA A 288 -16.24 9.56 -3.26
N GLY A 289 -17.07 8.64 -2.78
CA GLY A 289 -17.64 8.61 -1.43
C GLY A 289 -16.61 8.66 -0.28
N CYS A 290 -17.12 9.04 0.90
CA CYS A 290 -16.32 9.23 2.10
C CYS A 290 -16.06 7.90 2.82
N PHE A 291 -14.78 7.59 3.06
CA PHE A 291 -14.31 6.47 3.87
C PHE A 291 -13.57 7.03 5.08
N THR A 292 -13.86 6.49 6.27
CA THR A 292 -13.08 6.80 7.47
C THR A 292 -11.95 5.80 7.60
N TRP A 293 -10.73 6.33 7.50
CA TRP A 293 -9.49 5.59 7.68
C TRP A 293 -9.06 5.68 9.14
N GLU A 294 -8.95 4.54 9.81
CA GLU A 294 -8.25 4.44 11.09
C GLU A 294 -6.96 3.67 10.88
N GLY A 295 -5.89 4.39 10.59
CA GLY A 295 -4.55 3.82 10.55
C GLY A 295 -3.96 3.74 11.95
N TYR A 296 -3.59 2.53 12.36
CA TYR A 296 -2.83 2.33 13.59
C TYR A 296 -1.41 1.93 13.22
N ARG A 297 -0.44 2.71 13.71
CA ARG A 297 0.97 2.37 13.58
C ARG A 297 1.34 1.45 14.74
N PHE A 298 1.37 0.14 14.50
CA PHE A 298 1.98 -0.79 15.44
C PHE A 298 3.50 -0.76 15.28
N SER A 299 4.22 -1.15 16.32
CA SER A 299 5.69 -1.22 16.34
C SER A 299 6.31 -2.07 15.21
N LEU A 300 5.51 -2.91 14.53
CA LEU A 300 5.95 -3.93 13.56
C LEU A 300 5.19 -3.91 12.21
N GLY A 301 4.43 -2.85 11.88
CA GLY A 301 3.75 -2.75 10.57
C GLY A 301 2.68 -1.65 10.50
N LEU A 302 2.22 -1.32 9.28
CA LEU A 302 1.04 -0.47 9.09
C LEU A 302 -0.20 -1.37 9.04
N ALA A 303 -0.90 -1.48 10.16
CA ALA A 303 -2.22 -2.10 10.18
C ALA A 303 -3.24 -1.04 9.78
N THR A 304 -3.85 -1.21 8.61
CA THR A 304 -4.95 -0.34 8.20
C THR A 304 -6.25 -1.05 8.51
N LYS A 305 -6.97 -0.56 9.51
CA LYS A 305 -8.32 -1.03 9.78
C LYS A 305 -9.26 -0.27 8.85
N PHE A 306 -9.84 -0.97 7.88
CA PHE A 306 -10.95 -0.41 7.12
C PHE A 306 -12.22 -0.63 7.94
N VAL A 307 -12.60 0.39 8.69
CA VAL A 307 -13.87 0.38 9.43
C VAL A 307 -14.96 0.68 8.43
N THR A 308 -15.62 -0.38 7.97
CA THR A 308 -16.85 -0.22 7.20
C THR A 308 -17.94 0.23 8.18
N SER A 309 -18.19 1.54 8.26
CA SER A 309 -19.35 2.04 8.98
C SER A 309 -20.62 1.43 8.36
N LYS A 310 -21.64 1.18 9.19
CA LYS A 310 -22.90 0.50 8.80
C LYS A 310 -23.37 0.97 7.42
N ILE A 311 -23.20 0.10 6.43
CA ILE A 311 -23.68 0.33 5.06
C ILE A 311 -25.19 0.58 5.16
N ARG A 312 -25.66 1.66 4.53
CA ARG A 312 -27.06 2.11 4.60
C ARG A 312 -28.01 0.92 4.44
N PRO A 313 -29.07 0.83 5.26
CA PRO A 313 -30.11 -0.18 5.07
C PRO A 313 -30.66 -0.08 3.63
N GLY A 314 -30.54 -1.16 2.85
CA GLY A 314 -31.08 -1.23 1.48
C GLY A 314 -30.05 -1.33 0.34
N ALA A 315 -28.76 -1.07 0.57
CA ALA A 315 -27.74 -1.36 -0.46
C ALA A 315 -27.53 -2.88 -0.61
N TYR A 316 -27.38 -3.37 -1.84
CA TYR A 316 -27.16 -4.80 -2.12
C TYR A 316 -25.86 -5.28 -1.45
N PHE A 317 -26.03 -5.97 -0.33
CA PHE A 317 -24.99 -6.40 0.60
C PHE A 317 -23.87 -7.23 -0.06
N TYR A 318 -24.20 -8.07 -1.05
CA TYR A 318 -23.23 -8.91 -1.77
C TYR A 318 -22.19 -8.10 -2.54
N PHE A 319 -22.62 -7.03 -3.22
CA PHE A 319 -21.71 -6.19 -4.00
C PHE A 319 -20.78 -5.41 -3.06
N SER A 320 -21.31 -4.85 -1.97
CA SER A 320 -20.51 -3.99 -1.08
C SER A 320 -19.27 -4.64 -0.46
N CYS A 321 -19.36 -5.84 0.15
CA CYS A 321 -18.19 -6.46 0.81
C CYS A 321 -17.15 -6.94 -0.20
N GLN A 322 -17.61 -7.49 -1.33
CA GLN A 322 -16.75 -7.91 -2.42
C GLN A 322 -16.08 -6.70 -3.08
N ASP A 323 -16.81 -5.61 -3.30
CA ASP A 323 -16.30 -4.37 -3.89
C ASP A 323 -15.27 -3.70 -2.98
N ILE A 324 -15.49 -3.71 -1.66
CA ILE A 324 -14.50 -3.24 -0.67
C ILE A 324 -13.24 -4.09 -0.77
N HIS A 325 -13.36 -5.42 -0.69
CA HIS A 325 -12.22 -6.32 -0.82
C HIS A 325 -11.47 -6.09 -2.15
N ASN A 326 -12.20 -5.98 -3.26
CA ASN A 326 -11.63 -5.72 -4.57
C ASN A 326 -10.92 -4.37 -4.65
N SER A 327 -11.50 -3.33 -4.06
CA SER A 327 -10.92 -1.98 -4.04
C SER A 327 -9.64 -1.95 -3.22
N VAL A 328 -9.62 -2.63 -2.08
CA VAL A 328 -8.44 -2.81 -1.25
C VAL A 328 -7.34 -3.56 -2.01
N MET A 329 -7.65 -4.69 -2.65
CA MET A 329 -6.66 -5.44 -3.44
C MET A 329 -6.14 -4.63 -4.66
N LYS A 330 -7.02 -3.87 -5.33
CA LYS A 330 -6.64 -3.01 -6.45
C LYS A 330 -5.73 -1.85 -6.04
N SER A 331 -5.83 -1.36 -4.80
CA SER A 331 -5.06 -0.20 -4.32
C SER A 331 -3.54 -0.41 -4.39
N ILE A 332 -3.07 -1.65 -4.27
CA ILE A 332 -1.65 -2.01 -4.40
C ILE A 332 -1.34 -2.70 -5.74
N GLY A 333 -2.24 -2.58 -6.70
CA GLY A 333 -2.06 -3.04 -8.07
C GLY A 333 -2.48 -4.48 -8.33
N GLY A 334 -3.46 -4.99 -7.58
CA GLY A 334 -4.18 -6.23 -7.90
C GLY A 334 -4.65 -6.26 -9.36
N SER A 335 -4.68 -7.45 -9.94
CA SER A 335 -5.00 -7.62 -11.36
C SER A 335 -6.44 -7.21 -11.66
N GLN A 336 -6.70 -6.63 -12.85
CA GLN A 336 -8.07 -6.26 -13.28
C GLN A 336 -8.98 -7.47 -13.59
N GLY A 337 -8.52 -8.71 -13.34
CA GLY A 337 -9.28 -9.94 -13.56
C GLY A 337 -10.37 -10.19 -12.50
N VAL A 338 -11.02 -11.35 -12.54
CA VAL A 338 -12.06 -11.76 -11.57
C VAL A 338 -11.47 -11.85 -10.15
N VAL A 339 -11.47 -10.72 -9.43
CA VAL A 339 -10.81 -10.50 -8.13
C VAL A 339 -11.38 -11.36 -6.99
N ALA A 340 -12.51 -12.06 -7.22
CA ALA A 340 -13.18 -12.90 -6.22
C ALA A 340 -12.32 -14.04 -5.65
N ALA A 341 -11.14 -14.30 -6.22
CA ALA A 341 -10.19 -15.31 -5.75
C ALA A 341 -8.98 -14.75 -5.00
N GLU A 342 -8.67 -13.45 -5.09
CA GLU A 342 -7.45 -12.91 -4.46
C GLU A 342 -7.59 -12.88 -2.94
N LEU A 343 -6.56 -13.33 -2.23
CA LEU A 343 -6.46 -13.38 -0.77
C LEU A 343 -5.37 -12.47 -0.24
N ALA A 344 -4.31 -12.32 -1.04
CA ALA A 344 -3.28 -11.32 -0.88
C ALA A 344 -2.87 -10.81 -2.25
N CYS A 345 -2.52 -9.52 -2.33
CA CYS A 345 -1.84 -8.94 -3.48
C CYS A 345 -0.46 -8.46 -3.02
N SER A 346 0.53 -8.55 -3.91
CA SER A 346 1.93 -8.34 -3.59
C SER A 346 2.62 -7.65 -4.77
N LYS A 347 3.18 -6.47 -4.52
CA LYS A 347 4.15 -5.77 -5.38
C LYS A 347 5.30 -5.35 -4.48
N SER A 348 5.68 -4.07 -4.42
CA SER A 348 6.65 -3.61 -3.41
C SER A 348 6.23 -3.86 -1.95
N SER A 349 4.93 -4.00 -1.72
CA SER A 349 4.32 -4.35 -0.43
C SER A 349 3.22 -5.39 -0.67
N THR A 350 2.91 -6.16 0.36
CA THR A 350 1.86 -7.18 0.36
C THR A 350 0.69 -6.73 1.22
N ILE A 351 -0.51 -6.70 0.65
CA ILE A 351 -1.76 -6.52 1.40
C ILE A 351 -2.47 -7.86 1.56
N TYR A 352 -2.98 -8.15 2.74
CA TYR A 352 -3.78 -9.34 2.99
C TYR A 352 -4.72 -9.17 4.18
N SER A 353 -5.79 -9.97 4.22
CA SER A 353 -6.73 -9.97 5.32
C SER A 353 -6.11 -10.54 6.59
N ARG A 354 -6.27 -9.88 7.74
CA ARG A 354 -5.85 -10.38 9.07
C ARG A 354 -6.40 -11.78 9.37
N VAL A 355 -7.53 -12.13 8.76
CA VAL A 355 -8.13 -13.46 8.89
C VAL A 355 -7.17 -14.57 8.42
N LEU A 356 -6.27 -14.31 7.46
CA LEU A 356 -5.26 -15.29 7.04
C LEU A 356 -4.18 -15.57 8.10
N GLU A 357 -3.99 -14.67 9.07
CA GLU A 357 -3.04 -14.88 10.16
C GLU A 357 -3.57 -15.82 11.22
N THR A 358 -4.83 -15.60 11.61
CA THR A 358 -5.44 -16.31 12.73
C THR A 358 -6.32 -17.46 12.30
N MET A 359 -6.77 -17.48 11.03
CA MET A 359 -7.83 -18.35 10.52
C MET A 359 -9.05 -18.34 11.45
N SER A 360 -9.38 -17.17 11.99
CA SER A 360 -10.44 -16.99 12.97
C SER A 360 -11.25 -15.75 12.66
N LEU A 361 -12.52 -15.75 13.05
CA LEU A 361 -13.38 -14.59 12.94
C LEU A 361 -12.87 -13.46 13.85
N ASP A 362 -12.61 -12.29 13.28
CA ASP A 362 -12.27 -11.07 14.02
C ASP A 362 -13.55 -10.48 14.63
N ARG A 363 -13.57 -10.33 15.96
CA ARG A 363 -14.74 -9.83 16.71
C ARG A 363 -14.79 -8.30 16.79
N ASP A 364 -13.71 -7.62 16.40
CA ASP A 364 -13.57 -6.16 16.57
C ASP A 364 -14.25 -5.33 15.46
N HIS A 365 -15.16 -5.96 14.69
CA HIS A 365 -15.94 -5.38 13.59
C HIS A 365 -15.10 -4.91 12.38
N GLY A 366 -15.62 -5.17 11.18
CA GLY A 366 -15.06 -4.69 9.92
C GLY A 366 -14.01 -5.61 9.29
N ALA A 367 -13.38 -5.11 8.22
CA ALA A 367 -12.38 -5.85 7.46
C ALA A 367 -10.98 -5.32 7.79
N THR A 368 -10.24 -6.06 8.61
CA THR A 368 -8.86 -5.69 8.96
C THR A 368 -7.89 -6.23 7.92
N TYR A 369 -7.13 -5.34 7.29
CA TYR A 369 -6.06 -5.71 6.36
C TYR A 369 -4.71 -5.28 6.93
N TYR A 370 -3.72 -6.14 6.74
CA TYR A 370 -2.34 -5.76 6.95
C TYR A 370 -1.73 -5.36 5.62
N LEU A 371 -1.09 -4.21 5.61
CA LEU A 371 -0.15 -3.82 4.57
C LEU A 371 1.26 -4.03 5.14
N ILE A 372 1.92 -5.08 4.67
CA ILE A 372 3.27 -5.44 5.11
C ILE A 372 4.23 -5.16 3.96
N ASP A 373 5.40 -4.64 4.29
CA ASP A 373 6.43 -4.40 3.28
C ASP A 373 7.03 -5.71 2.75
N GLY A 374 7.38 -5.70 1.46
CA GLY A 374 7.96 -6.84 0.76
C GLY A 374 6.95 -7.68 -0.03
N GLN A 375 7.50 -8.51 -0.92
CA GLN A 375 6.75 -9.42 -1.78
C GLN A 375 6.46 -10.76 -1.10
N LEU A 376 5.37 -11.42 -1.51
CA LEU A 376 5.12 -12.83 -1.21
C LEU A 376 6.26 -13.67 -1.80
N LEU A 377 6.83 -14.57 -0.99
CA LEU A 377 7.92 -15.45 -1.40
C LEU A 377 7.59 -16.90 -1.01
N PHE A 378 7.75 -17.83 -1.94
CA PHE A 378 7.51 -19.26 -1.73
C PHE A 378 8.59 -20.04 -2.50
N ASN A 379 9.21 -21.04 -1.87
CA ASN A 379 10.31 -21.81 -2.48
C ASN A 379 11.43 -20.95 -3.10
N GLY A 380 11.71 -19.78 -2.53
CA GLY A 380 12.74 -18.86 -3.04
C GLY A 380 12.35 -18.07 -4.29
N ARG A 381 11.08 -18.13 -4.72
CA ARG A 381 10.53 -17.36 -5.84
C ARG A 381 9.46 -16.39 -5.36
N TYR A 382 9.45 -15.21 -5.98
CA TYR A 382 8.53 -14.13 -5.62
C TYR A 382 7.22 -14.26 -6.40
N HIS A 383 6.12 -13.84 -5.76
CA HIS A 383 4.79 -13.95 -6.31
C HIS A 383 4.00 -12.66 -6.11
N CYS A 384 3.19 -12.30 -7.11
CA CYS A 384 2.43 -11.06 -7.07
C CYS A 384 1.04 -11.20 -6.42
N SER A 385 0.59 -12.42 -6.14
CA SER A 385 -0.68 -12.66 -5.45
C SER A 385 -0.76 -14.04 -4.80
N LEU A 386 -1.60 -14.13 -3.77
CA LEU A 386 -2.11 -15.38 -3.19
C LEU A 386 -3.59 -15.50 -3.58
N ARG A 387 -4.00 -16.62 -4.15
CA ARG A 387 -5.35 -16.84 -4.68
C ARG A 387 -5.97 -18.11 -4.14
N ALA A 388 -7.25 -18.06 -3.79
CA ALA A 388 -8.06 -19.25 -3.55
C ALA A 388 -8.65 -19.76 -4.88
N LEU A 389 -8.47 -21.04 -5.20
CA LEU A 389 -9.17 -21.61 -6.36
C LEU A 389 -10.69 -21.59 -6.16
N PRO A 390 -11.46 -21.48 -7.25
CA PRO A 390 -12.88 -21.81 -7.23
C PRO A 390 -13.08 -23.20 -6.60
N ALA A 391 -13.97 -23.27 -5.63
CA ALA A 391 -14.46 -24.53 -5.10
C ALA A 391 -15.90 -24.72 -5.57
N PRO A 392 -16.39 -25.97 -5.65
CA PRO A 392 -17.82 -26.22 -5.82
C PRO A 392 -18.62 -25.48 -4.74
N ASP A 393 -19.78 -24.97 -5.10
CA ASP A 393 -20.69 -24.39 -4.11
C ASP A 393 -21.00 -25.44 -3.03
N ARG A 394 -21.00 -25.00 -1.77
CA ARG A 394 -21.32 -25.89 -0.67
C ARG A 394 -22.76 -26.39 -0.77
N PRO A 395 -23.01 -27.68 -0.48
CA PRO A 395 -24.35 -28.23 -0.52
C PRO A 395 -25.26 -27.52 0.48
N ARG A 396 -26.57 -27.52 0.19
CA ARG A 396 -27.59 -27.06 1.12
C ARG A 396 -28.03 -28.24 1.99
N ALA A 397 -28.06 -28.04 3.30
CA ALA A 397 -28.57 -29.01 4.25
C ALA A 397 -30.09 -29.18 4.08
N ASN A 398 -30.51 -30.41 3.82
CA ASN A 398 -31.92 -30.80 3.73
C ASN A 398 -32.44 -31.46 5.01
N ARG A 399 -31.53 -31.80 5.93
CA ARG A 399 -31.80 -32.44 7.22
C ARG A 399 -30.94 -31.79 8.30
N SER A 400 -31.50 -31.68 9.51
CA SER A 400 -30.77 -31.20 10.68
C SER A 400 -29.70 -32.22 11.10
N LEU A 401 -28.51 -31.72 11.47
CA LEU A 401 -27.39 -32.54 11.97
C LEU A 401 -27.79 -33.53 13.08
N TYR A 402 -28.68 -33.13 13.98
CA TYR A 402 -29.25 -34.02 14.99
C TYR A 402 -30.77 -33.84 15.02
N ALA A 403 -31.49 -34.92 14.72
CA ALA A 403 -32.95 -34.99 14.70
C ALA A 403 -33.54 -35.54 16.01
N HIS A 404 -32.71 -35.96 16.96
CA HIS A 404 -33.18 -36.60 18.18
C HIS A 404 -33.71 -35.54 19.16
N ASN A 405 -35.05 -35.57 19.32
CA ASN A 405 -35.86 -34.93 20.37
C ASN A 405 -36.31 -33.48 20.15
N GLY A 406 -36.10 -32.89 18.96
CA GLY A 406 -36.60 -31.54 18.66
C GLY A 406 -35.96 -30.41 19.47
N VAL A 407 -34.98 -30.73 20.33
CA VAL A 407 -34.23 -29.78 21.15
C VAL A 407 -33.04 -29.25 20.34
N VAL A 408 -33.05 -27.95 20.05
CA VAL A 408 -31.93 -27.27 19.38
C VAL A 408 -31.17 -26.47 20.42
N ARG A 409 -29.91 -26.84 20.66
CA ARG A 409 -29.00 -26.16 21.59
C ARG A 409 -27.67 -25.91 20.90
N PRO A 410 -26.90 -24.88 21.28
CA PRO A 410 -25.54 -24.71 20.81
C PRO A 410 -24.72 -25.99 20.98
N SER A 411 -24.06 -26.46 19.91
CA SER A 411 -23.23 -27.66 19.93
C SER A 411 -22.07 -27.59 18.95
N CYS A 412 -21.07 -28.46 19.17
CA CYS A 412 -19.91 -28.60 18.30
C CYS A 412 -20.16 -29.53 17.09
N ALA A 413 -21.38 -30.03 16.95
CA ALA A 413 -21.72 -31.06 15.95
C ALA A 413 -21.55 -30.58 14.50
N GLY A 414 -21.49 -29.27 14.27
CA GLY A 414 -21.27 -28.67 12.96
C GLY A 414 -19.85 -28.13 12.74
N GLU A 415 -18.95 -28.28 13.72
CA GLU A 415 -17.55 -27.87 13.61
C GLU A 415 -16.76 -28.79 12.69
N HIS A 416 -15.71 -28.25 12.07
CA HIS A 416 -14.71 -29.06 11.40
C HIS A 416 -13.89 -29.84 12.43
N MET A 417 -13.52 -31.08 12.11
CA MET A 417 -12.59 -31.90 12.91
C MET A 417 -11.15 -31.48 12.65
N ASP A 418 -10.85 -31.14 11.41
CA ASP A 418 -9.51 -30.75 10.96
C ASP A 418 -9.62 -29.78 9.77
N LEU A 419 -8.60 -28.94 9.61
CA LEU A 419 -8.49 -27.93 8.56
C LEU A 419 -7.11 -28.03 7.90
N LEU A 420 -7.09 -28.45 6.64
CA LEU A 420 -5.89 -28.54 5.83
C LEU A 420 -5.81 -27.35 4.88
N LEU A 421 -4.70 -26.60 4.97
CA LEU A 421 -4.33 -25.56 4.04
C LEU A 421 -3.13 -26.04 3.22
N THR A 422 -3.26 -26.07 1.89
CA THR A 422 -2.12 -26.35 1.00
C THR A 422 -1.85 -25.14 0.13
N VAL A 423 -0.57 -24.83 -0.08
CA VAL A 423 -0.14 -23.80 -1.04
C VAL A 423 0.55 -24.49 -2.20
N HIS A 424 0.04 -24.24 -3.41
CA HIS A 424 0.62 -24.68 -4.66
C HIS A 424 1.18 -23.49 -5.41
N GLU A 425 2.38 -23.66 -5.94
CA GLU A 425 3.02 -22.63 -6.73
C GLU A 425 2.51 -22.69 -8.18
N ARG A 426 2.04 -21.56 -8.70
CA ARG A 426 1.72 -21.38 -10.12
C ARG A 426 2.70 -20.38 -10.74
N SER A 427 2.74 -20.35 -12.07
CA SER A 427 3.66 -19.50 -12.82
C SER A 427 3.55 -18.01 -12.48
N SER A 428 2.37 -17.53 -12.09
CA SER A 428 2.12 -16.11 -11.81
C SER A 428 1.53 -15.81 -10.43
N TYR A 429 1.24 -16.81 -9.61
CA TYR A 429 0.64 -16.62 -8.29
C TYR A 429 0.83 -17.84 -7.38
N LEU A 430 0.57 -17.63 -6.09
CA LEU A 430 0.40 -18.72 -5.14
C LEU A 430 -1.06 -19.10 -5.05
N GLU A 431 -1.32 -20.38 -5.18
CA GLU A 431 -2.65 -20.95 -5.06
C GLU A 431 -2.79 -21.57 -3.68
N ILE A 432 -3.74 -21.11 -2.87
CA ILE A 432 -4.09 -21.75 -1.60
C ILE A 432 -5.37 -22.53 -1.75
N THR A 433 -5.34 -23.77 -1.29
CA THR A 433 -6.54 -24.61 -1.13
C THR A 433 -6.83 -24.80 0.34
N CYS A 434 -8.12 -24.79 0.67
CA CYS A 434 -8.61 -24.97 2.02
C CYS A 434 -9.58 -26.16 2.02
N VAL A 435 -9.29 -27.14 2.86
CA VAL A 435 -10.05 -28.38 2.96
C VAL A 435 -10.42 -28.60 4.42
N ALA A 436 -11.70 -28.70 4.70
CA ALA A 436 -12.22 -29.00 6.04
C ALA A 436 -12.72 -30.44 6.10
N HIS A 437 -12.31 -31.16 7.14
CA HIS A 437 -12.81 -32.50 7.44
C HIS A 437 -14.00 -32.41 8.40
N PHE A 438 -15.12 -33.05 8.05
CA PHE A 438 -16.36 -33.00 8.81
C PHE A 438 -17.05 -34.37 8.82
N SER A 439 -17.18 -35.01 9.98
CA SER A 439 -17.92 -36.27 10.16
C SER A 439 -17.55 -37.34 9.11
N GLY A 440 -16.25 -37.52 8.86
CA GLY A 440 -15.71 -38.45 7.84
C GLY A 440 -15.78 -37.96 6.39
N ASN A 441 -16.36 -36.78 6.13
CA ASN A 441 -16.41 -36.16 4.81
C ASN A 441 -15.33 -35.09 4.66
N THR A 442 -14.93 -34.85 3.42
CA THR A 442 -13.96 -33.81 3.06
C THR A 442 -14.67 -32.76 2.22
N VAL A 443 -14.60 -31.50 2.66
CA VAL A 443 -15.22 -30.37 1.94
C VAL A 443 -14.16 -29.35 1.58
N ARG A 444 -14.08 -29.03 0.29
CA ARG A 444 -13.22 -27.98 -0.21
C ARG A 444 -13.91 -26.62 -0.06
N LEU A 445 -13.22 -25.67 0.55
CA LEU A 445 -13.73 -24.33 0.82
C LEU A 445 -13.03 -23.31 -0.07
N GLN A 446 -13.80 -22.40 -0.66
CA GLN A 446 -13.25 -21.23 -1.34
C GLN A 446 -13.00 -20.14 -0.30
N LEU A 447 -11.79 -20.13 0.24
CA LEU A 447 -11.42 -19.28 1.39
C LEU A 447 -11.66 -17.78 1.16
N SER A 448 -11.46 -17.28 -0.06
CA SER A 448 -11.75 -15.88 -0.40
C SER A 448 -13.22 -15.52 -0.17
N ARG A 449 -14.15 -16.38 -0.58
CA ARG A 449 -15.58 -16.17 -0.38
C ARG A 449 -15.97 -16.22 1.09
N VAL A 450 -15.35 -17.13 1.86
CA VAL A 450 -15.56 -17.26 3.30
C VAL A 450 -15.11 -15.98 4.02
N ILE A 451 -13.92 -15.46 3.69
CA ILE A 451 -13.38 -14.22 4.27
C ILE A 451 -14.20 -13.00 3.89
N VAL A 452 -14.60 -12.87 2.61
CA VAL A 452 -15.43 -11.73 2.19
C VAL A 452 -16.81 -11.80 2.84
N ALA A 453 -17.37 -13.01 3.01
CA ALA A 453 -18.65 -13.19 3.68
C ALA A 453 -18.60 -12.82 5.17
N SER A 454 -17.46 -13.04 5.84
CA SER A 454 -17.33 -12.71 7.27
C SER A 454 -17.36 -11.21 7.55
N TYR A 455 -17.00 -10.36 6.58
CA TYR A 455 -17.11 -8.90 6.73
C TYR A 455 -18.55 -8.40 6.81
N GLY A 456 -19.49 -9.19 6.31
CA GLY A 456 -20.91 -8.90 6.39
C GLY A 456 -21.61 -9.49 7.63
N LEU A 457 -20.91 -10.28 8.43
CA LEU A 457 -21.52 -10.96 9.57
C LEU A 457 -21.98 -9.92 10.61
N ASP A 458 -23.30 -9.85 10.83
CA ASP A 458 -23.86 -8.99 11.87
C ASP A 458 -23.77 -9.72 13.23
N GLU A 459 -23.61 -8.99 14.33
CA GLU A 459 -23.64 -9.57 15.68
C GLU A 459 -25.02 -9.40 16.30
N SER A 460 -25.52 -10.44 16.96
CA SER A 460 -26.76 -10.40 17.74
C SER A 460 -26.67 -9.39 18.88
N LYS A 461 -27.75 -8.68 19.17
CA LYS A 461 -27.82 -7.80 20.34
C LYS A 461 -27.68 -8.62 21.64
N PRO A 462 -26.95 -8.12 22.64
CA PRO A 462 -26.85 -8.80 23.92
C PRO A 462 -28.22 -8.93 24.57
N CYS A 463 -28.47 -10.04 25.26
CA CYS A 463 -29.71 -10.28 25.99
C CYS A 463 -29.45 -10.83 27.40
N ALA A 464 -30.46 -10.79 28.27
CA ALA A 464 -30.34 -11.29 29.64
C ALA A 464 -30.39 -12.84 29.75
N HIS A 465 -30.79 -13.53 28.67
CA HIS A 465 -30.89 -14.99 28.63
C HIS A 465 -29.53 -15.67 28.51
N CYS A 466 -29.47 -16.95 28.87
CA CYS A 466 -28.23 -17.71 28.78
C CYS A 466 -27.89 -18.04 27.32
N ALA A 467 -26.63 -17.81 26.90
CA ALA A 467 -26.19 -18.10 25.54
C ALA A 467 -26.33 -19.60 25.15
N THR A 468 -26.34 -20.50 26.15
CA THR A 468 -26.52 -21.95 25.94
C THR A 468 -27.98 -22.40 26.04
N GLU A 469 -28.92 -21.48 26.21
CA GLU A 469 -30.34 -21.80 26.31
C GLU A 469 -30.87 -22.43 25.01
N GLN A 470 -31.78 -23.37 25.18
CA GLN A 470 -32.39 -24.10 24.07
C GLN A 470 -33.31 -23.18 23.26
N LEU A 471 -33.33 -23.37 21.93
CA LEU A 471 -34.32 -22.76 21.07
C LEU A 471 -35.72 -23.30 21.37
N SER A 472 -36.71 -22.42 21.51
CA SER A 472 -38.09 -22.79 21.81
C SER A 472 -38.66 -23.73 20.73
N PRO A 473 -39.48 -24.74 21.12
CA PRO A 473 -39.97 -25.76 20.20
C PRO A 473 -40.77 -25.22 18.99
N ASP A 474 -41.42 -24.07 19.15
CA ASP A 474 -42.18 -23.45 18.06
C ASP A 474 -41.28 -22.85 16.97
N LYS A 475 -40.16 -22.24 17.37
CA LYS A 475 -39.14 -21.73 16.45
C LYS A 475 -38.39 -22.86 15.75
N ALA A 476 -38.19 -24.00 16.44
CA ALA A 476 -37.48 -25.17 15.91
C ALA A 476 -38.11 -25.79 14.64
N LYS A 477 -39.39 -25.54 14.36
CA LYS A 477 -40.08 -26.06 13.15
C LYS A 477 -39.56 -25.44 11.85
N ASN A 478 -39.07 -24.20 11.93
CA ASN A 478 -38.67 -23.38 10.78
C ASN A 478 -37.14 -23.28 10.60
N ILE A 479 -36.37 -24.09 11.31
CA ILE A 479 -34.91 -24.10 11.24
C ILE A 479 -34.36 -25.42 10.72
N VAL A 480 -33.11 -25.38 10.27
CA VAL A 480 -32.28 -26.57 10.04
C VAL A 480 -30.94 -26.33 10.74
N THR A 481 -30.53 -27.25 11.62
CA THR A 481 -29.18 -27.17 12.22
C THR A 481 -28.16 -27.68 11.21
N THR A 482 -27.15 -26.87 10.90
CA THR A 482 -26.18 -27.10 9.83
C THR A 482 -24.74 -27.11 10.34
N SER A 483 -23.80 -27.46 9.45
CA SER A 483 -22.36 -27.48 9.72
C SER A 483 -21.60 -26.56 8.77
N VAL A 484 -20.30 -26.36 9.01
CA VAL A 484 -19.40 -25.64 8.09
C VAL A 484 -19.31 -26.29 6.70
N ALA A 485 -19.64 -27.57 6.57
CA ALA A 485 -19.68 -28.30 5.30
C ALA A 485 -20.89 -27.92 4.43
N ALA A 486 -22.03 -27.61 5.06
CA ALA A 486 -23.30 -27.31 4.40
C ALA A 486 -24.04 -26.19 5.15
N PRO A 487 -23.48 -24.96 5.20
CA PRO A 487 -23.93 -23.94 6.15
C PRO A 487 -25.35 -23.44 5.87
N ARG A 488 -25.86 -23.63 4.65
CA ARG A 488 -27.18 -23.17 4.21
C ARG A 488 -28.23 -24.25 4.35
N ALA A 489 -29.45 -23.87 4.72
CA ALA A 489 -30.62 -24.73 4.64
C ALA A 489 -31.20 -24.76 3.22
N GLN A 490 -31.86 -25.86 2.87
CA GLN A 490 -32.71 -25.92 1.68
C GLN A 490 -34.08 -25.25 1.95
N GLY A 491 -34.63 -24.56 0.94
CA GLY A 491 -35.92 -23.87 1.03
C GLY A 491 -35.84 -22.50 1.72
N SER A 492 -36.92 -22.13 2.42
CA SER A 492 -37.07 -20.86 3.15
C SER A 492 -36.68 -20.93 4.62
N LYS A 493 -36.20 -22.09 5.10
CA LYS A 493 -35.82 -22.29 6.50
C LYS A 493 -34.55 -21.52 6.86
N ILE A 494 -34.44 -21.10 8.12
CA ILE A 494 -33.22 -20.50 8.66
C ILE A 494 -32.22 -21.61 8.99
N ALA A 495 -30.98 -21.45 8.54
CA ALA A 495 -29.89 -22.34 8.91
C ALA A 495 -29.27 -21.92 10.25
N ILE A 496 -29.02 -22.85 11.17
CA ILE A 496 -28.27 -22.61 12.39
C ILE A 496 -26.95 -23.40 12.31
N VAL A 497 -25.86 -22.73 11.97
CA VAL A 497 -24.53 -23.33 11.83
C VAL A 497 -23.96 -23.59 13.22
N GLN A 498 -23.87 -24.85 13.59
CA GLN A 498 -23.44 -25.30 14.92
C GLN A 498 -21.91 -25.24 15.02
N THR A 499 -21.37 -24.29 15.79
CA THR A 499 -19.92 -24.10 15.90
C THR A 499 -19.38 -24.01 17.34
N ALA A 500 -20.25 -24.14 18.35
CA ALA A 500 -19.95 -24.02 19.79
C ALA A 500 -18.86 -23.00 20.19
N GLY A 501 -18.88 -21.80 19.63
CA GLY A 501 -17.89 -20.77 19.98
C GLY A 501 -16.52 -20.92 19.31
N ASN A 502 -16.28 -21.98 18.52
CA ASN A 502 -15.05 -22.17 17.78
C ASN A 502 -14.93 -21.11 16.68
N ARG A 503 -14.07 -20.12 16.91
CA ARG A 503 -13.90 -18.96 16.03
C ARG A 503 -13.48 -19.31 14.59
N THR A 504 -12.75 -20.40 14.39
CA THR A 504 -12.41 -20.88 13.05
C THR A 504 -13.65 -21.48 12.39
N ALA A 505 -14.41 -22.32 13.09
CA ALA A 505 -15.66 -22.86 12.56
C ALA A 505 -16.70 -21.76 12.29
N GLN A 506 -16.77 -20.70 13.12
CA GLN A 506 -17.59 -19.52 12.88
C GLN A 506 -17.23 -18.83 11.57
N LEU A 507 -15.94 -18.56 11.36
CA LEU A 507 -15.43 -18.04 10.09
C LEU A 507 -15.82 -18.95 8.93
N LEU A 508 -15.51 -20.25 9.03
CA LEU A 508 -15.81 -21.21 7.97
C LEU A 508 -17.32 -21.34 7.73
N GLY A 509 -18.17 -21.07 8.71
CA GLY A 509 -19.63 -21.05 8.57
C GLY A 509 -20.16 -19.93 7.66
N CYS A 510 -19.39 -18.85 7.46
CA CYS A 510 -19.79 -17.73 6.60
C CYS A 510 -19.87 -18.15 5.13
N GLU A 511 -20.92 -17.72 4.43
CA GLU A 511 -21.17 -18.05 3.02
C GLU A 511 -21.52 -16.79 2.23
N LEU A 512 -20.80 -16.55 1.13
CA LEU A 512 -20.95 -15.33 0.36
C LEU A 512 -22.35 -15.24 -0.26
N GLY A 513 -22.98 -14.06 -0.13
CA GLY A 513 -24.35 -13.82 -0.61
C GLY A 513 -25.44 -14.33 0.32
N VAL A 514 -25.08 -14.88 1.48
CA VAL A 514 -26.03 -15.26 2.53
C VAL A 514 -25.85 -14.32 3.71
N ARG A 515 -26.91 -13.61 4.08
CA ARG A 515 -26.87 -12.74 5.26
C ARG A 515 -26.94 -13.59 6.51
N ALA A 516 -25.97 -13.37 7.39
CA ALA A 516 -25.75 -14.15 8.58
C ALA A 516 -25.68 -13.25 9.80
N ILE A 517 -26.14 -13.78 10.93
CA ILE A 517 -26.00 -13.16 12.25
C ILE A 517 -25.22 -14.11 13.17
N LEU A 518 -24.27 -13.57 13.93
CA LEU A 518 -23.49 -14.28 14.94
C LEU A 518 -24.18 -14.18 16.29
N GLN A 519 -24.54 -15.31 16.88
CA GLN A 519 -25.12 -15.39 18.23
C GLN A 519 -24.04 -15.22 19.30
N LYS A 520 -23.48 -14.02 19.46
CA LYS A 520 -22.29 -13.77 20.29
C LYS A 520 -22.60 -13.64 21.78
N GLU A 521 -23.57 -12.79 22.13
CA GLU A 521 -23.94 -12.43 23.52
C GLU A 521 -25.45 -12.53 23.75
N SER A 522 -26.15 -13.28 22.90
CA SER A 522 -27.58 -13.54 23.00
C SER A 522 -27.84 -15.03 23.18
N CYS A 523 -29.04 -15.42 23.62
CA CYS A 523 -29.52 -16.78 23.44
C CYS A 523 -29.93 -17.02 21.96
N LEU A 524 -30.14 -18.29 21.58
CA LEU A 524 -30.58 -18.65 20.24
C LEU A 524 -31.97 -18.08 19.90
N ASP A 525 -32.86 -18.00 20.89
CA ASP A 525 -34.22 -17.50 20.70
C ASP A 525 -34.25 -16.02 20.31
N CYS A 526 -33.45 -15.19 20.99
CA CYS A 526 -33.31 -13.76 20.67
C CYS A 526 -32.60 -13.54 19.34
N ALA A 527 -31.53 -14.32 19.04
CA ALA A 527 -30.86 -14.25 17.74
C ALA A 527 -31.80 -14.66 16.60
N TYR A 528 -32.70 -15.62 16.84
CA TYR A 528 -33.72 -16.05 15.88
C TYR A 528 -34.78 -14.97 15.64
N ASP A 529 -35.26 -14.33 16.70
CA ASP A 529 -36.23 -13.24 16.57
C ASP A 529 -35.62 -12.04 15.84
N GLU A 530 -34.37 -11.68 16.16
CA GLU A 530 -33.61 -10.65 15.43
C GLU A 530 -33.35 -11.05 13.97
N ALA A 531 -33.15 -12.34 13.69
CA ALA A 531 -33.03 -12.83 12.32
C ALA A 531 -34.32 -12.67 11.50
N LEU A 532 -35.48 -12.65 12.16
CA LEU A 532 -36.82 -12.55 11.56
C LEU A 532 -37.42 -11.14 11.56
N GLU A 533 -36.93 -10.22 12.41
CA GLU A 533 -37.51 -8.90 12.64
C GLU A 533 -37.85 -8.20 11.31
N GLU A 534 -39.15 -8.05 11.04
CA GLU A 534 -39.68 -7.60 9.75
C GLU A 534 -39.42 -6.10 9.58
N GLY A 535 -38.87 -5.73 8.43
CA GLY A 535 -38.78 -4.33 8.02
C GLY A 535 -37.53 -3.96 7.24
N VAL A 536 -36.44 -4.74 7.33
CA VAL A 536 -35.22 -4.37 6.60
C VAL A 536 -34.42 -5.56 6.05
N LYS A 537 -34.31 -6.72 6.72
CA LYS A 537 -33.23 -7.70 6.38
C LYS A 537 -33.56 -9.14 6.85
N THR A 538 -34.09 -10.04 6.01
CA THR A 538 -34.26 -11.45 6.40
C THR A 538 -32.91 -12.19 6.43
N TYR A 539 -32.40 -12.44 7.62
CA TYR A 539 -31.23 -13.30 7.80
C TYR A 539 -31.62 -14.73 7.45
N LYS A 540 -30.74 -15.43 6.74
CA LYS A 540 -30.96 -16.83 6.33
C LYS A 540 -30.11 -17.81 7.12
N MET A 541 -29.23 -17.29 7.98
CA MET A 541 -28.23 -18.06 8.68
C MET A 541 -27.93 -17.43 10.04
N ILE A 542 -27.90 -18.26 11.08
CA ILE A 542 -27.40 -17.94 12.41
C ILE A 542 -26.12 -18.76 12.59
N ILE A 543 -25.02 -18.11 12.96
CA ILE A 543 -23.78 -18.78 13.33
C ILE A 543 -23.68 -18.75 14.85
N VAL A 544 -23.57 -19.92 15.46
CA VAL A 544 -23.55 -20.08 16.92
C VAL A 544 -22.24 -19.51 17.49
N GLY A 545 -22.33 -18.54 18.42
CA GLY A 545 -21.22 -17.70 18.87
C GLY A 545 -20.35 -18.26 20.00
#